data_AF-A0A2S2R4D4-F1
#
_entry.id   AF-A0A2S2R4D4-F1
#
_cell.length_a   1.000
_cell.length_b   1.000
_cell.length_c   1.000
_cell.angle_alpha   90.00
_cell.angle_beta   90.00
_cell.angle_gamma   90.00
#
_symmetry.space_group_name_H-M   'P 1'
#
loop_
_entity.id
_entity.type
_entity.pdbx_description
1 polymer ?
#
loop_
_entity_poly.entity_id
_entity_poly.type
_entity_poly.pdbx_seq_one_letter_code
_entity_poly.pdbx_strand_id
1 'polypeptide(L)'
;MFLLVCVRLYINYRLKENLCVGIMAYKKVDSECRLFKEEWAWKYFFTEYNCKPVCLICNEAVVVFKDFNLARHFNTKHSKTKYAVMNDAEKKINAENLKKTISVQRNVFIKQNTTQKASTLAGYVVAYKIAKNNKPYSEGEFVKDCKVSMSKIFLCPEKIKEFESVSLSRKTVTTRIDAIASNLSIQFRQSIENFKYFSVTMDESTDRSDTAQL
;
A
#
# COMPACT_ATOMS: atom_id res chain seq x y z
N MET A 1 -26.91 -17.48 16.37
CA MET A 1 -26.56 -16.22 17.07
C MET A 1 -25.41 -16.40 18.09
N PHE A 2 -25.02 -17.64 18.45
CA PHE A 2 -24.00 -17.93 19.47
C PHE A 2 -22.55 -18.02 18.96
N LEU A 3 -22.30 -18.46 17.72
CA LEU A 3 -20.94 -18.43 17.12
C LEU A 3 -20.34 -17.01 16.98
N LEU A 4 -21.19 -15.98 16.97
CA LEU A 4 -20.77 -14.57 16.93
C LEU A 4 -20.37 -13.99 18.29
N VAL A 5 -20.74 -14.64 19.40
CA VAL A 5 -20.46 -14.16 20.76
C VAL A 5 -19.08 -14.63 21.23
N CYS A 6 -18.67 -15.87 20.92
CA CYS A 6 -17.34 -16.37 21.27
C CYS A 6 -16.21 -15.66 20.50
N VAL A 7 -16.42 -15.32 19.22
CA VAL A 7 -15.47 -14.51 18.45
C VAL A 7 -15.35 -13.08 19.03
N ARG A 8 -16.38 -12.59 19.73
CA ARG A 8 -16.45 -11.24 20.30
C ARG A 8 -15.57 -11.04 21.53
N LEU A 9 -15.28 -12.09 22.29
CA LEU A 9 -14.36 -12.05 23.43
C LEU A 9 -12.89 -12.15 22.97
N TYR A 10 -12.58 -12.97 21.96
CA TYR A 10 -11.21 -13.14 21.48
C TYR A 10 -10.70 -11.94 20.64
N ILE A 11 -11.57 -11.30 19.84
CA ILE A 11 -11.21 -10.12 19.04
C ILE A 11 -10.94 -8.88 19.92
N ASN A 12 -11.63 -8.72 21.06
CA ASN A 12 -11.42 -7.55 21.93
C ASN A 12 -10.11 -7.61 22.75
N TYR A 13 -9.54 -8.79 22.99
CA TYR A 13 -8.31 -8.92 23.80
C TYR A 13 -7.01 -8.73 22.99
N ARG A 14 -6.97 -9.06 21.69
CA ARG A 14 -5.71 -9.04 20.89
C ARG A 14 -5.47 -7.87 19.95
N LEU A 15 -6.45 -6.98 19.72
CA LEU A 15 -6.26 -5.83 18.81
C LEU A 15 -5.49 -4.64 19.43
N LYS A 16 -5.07 -4.75 20.70
CA LYS A 16 -4.31 -3.68 21.38
C LYS A 16 -2.78 -3.74 21.20
N GLU A 17 -2.20 -4.81 20.61
CA GLU A 17 -0.73 -4.97 20.68
C GLU A 17 0.03 -5.28 19.38
N ASN A 18 -0.56 -5.58 18.23
CA ASN A 18 0.24 -6.01 17.07
C ASN A 18 -0.06 -5.30 15.75
N LEU A 19 0.15 -3.98 15.73
CA LEU A 19 0.26 -3.19 14.50
C LEU A 19 1.73 -2.83 14.19
N CYS A 20 2.64 -3.80 14.32
CA CYS A 20 4.03 -3.67 13.87
C CYS A 20 4.55 -5.04 13.46
N VAL A 21 4.42 -5.40 12.19
CA VAL A 21 5.24 -6.49 11.63
C VAL A 21 5.85 -6.00 10.33
N GLY A 22 7.16 -5.76 10.44
CA GLY A 22 8.02 -5.27 9.39
C GLY A 22 8.10 -6.23 8.21
N ILE A 23 8.28 -5.63 7.04
CA ILE A 23 8.56 -6.32 5.79
C ILE A 23 9.97 -6.93 5.91
N MET A 24 10.05 -8.26 5.96
CA MET A 24 11.32 -8.98 5.85
C MET A 24 11.85 -8.88 4.41
N ALA A 25 12.97 -8.16 4.25
CA ALA A 25 13.70 -8.09 3.00
C ALA A 25 14.62 -9.31 2.86
N TYR A 26 14.37 -10.15 1.84
CA TYR A 26 15.34 -11.13 1.38
C TYR A 26 16.46 -10.41 0.62
N LYS A 27 17.65 -10.29 1.23
CA LYS A 27 18.90 -9.90 0.56
C LYS A 27 19.65 -11.16 0.11
N LYS A 28 20.10 -11.19 -1.14
CA LYS A 28 21.24 -12.00 -1.59
C LYS A 28 22.35 -11.08 -2.12
N VAL A 29 23.57 -11.51 -1.79
CA VAL A 29 24.87 -10.83 -1.74
C VAL A 29 25.36 -10.30 -3.09
N ASP A 30 25.92 -9.08 -3.06
CA ASP A 30 27.24 -8.77 -3.63
C ASP A 30 27.80 -7.52 -2.92
N SER A 31 28.74 -7.77 -2.03
CA SER A 31 29.46 -6.82 -1.17
C SER A 31 30.58 -6.11 -1.94
N GLU A 32 30.21 -5.37 -2.97
CA GLU A 32 30.96 -4.21 -3.40
C GLU A 32 30.03 -3.01 -3.20
N CYS A 33 30.49 -1.98 -2.50
CA CYS A 33 29.83 -0.67 -2.47
C CYS A 33 29.78 -0.08 -3.89
N ARG A 34 28.88 -0.57 -4.74
CA ARG A 34 28.55 -0.03 -6.08
C ARG A 34 27.61 1.16 -5.92
N LEU A 35 28.05 2.12 -5.11
CA LEU A 35 27.32 3.34 -4.84
C LEU A 35 27.23 4.15 -6.14
N PHE A 36 26.05 4.72 -6.38
CA PHE A 36 25.87 5.65 -7.48
C PHE A 36 26.83 6.83 -7.30
N LYS A 37 27.64 7.12 -8.32
CA LYS A 37 28.51 8.30 -8.30
C LYS A 37 27.77 9.49 -8.89
N GLU A 38 27.78 10.62 -8.19
CA GLU A 38 27.17 11.88 -8.66
C GLU A 38 27.73 12.34 -10.01
N GLU A 39 28.97 11.98 -10.34
CA GLU A 39 29.56 12.28 -11.66
C GLU A 39 28.77 11.66 -12.82
N TRP A 40 28.17 10.49 -12.61
CA TRP A 40 27.36 9.82 -13.62
C TRP A 40 26.06 10.56 -13.94
N ALA A 41 25.59 11.41 -13.02
CA ALA A 41 24.38 12.18 -13.22
C ALA A 41 24.51 13.19 -14.35
N TRP A 42 25.64 13.88 -14.45
CA TRP A 42 25.88 14.86 -15.50
C TRP A 42 26.72 14.28 -16.66
N LYS A 43 27.59 13.31 -16.40
CA LYS A 43 28.43 12.71 -17.45
C LYS A 43 27.64 11.83 -18.43
N TYR A 44 26.70 11.04 -17.90
CA TYR A 44 25.93 10.06 -18.68
C TYR A 44 24.41 10.24 -18.56
N PHE A 45 23.94 11.25 -17.82
CA PHE A 45 22.52 11.50 -17.57
C PHE A 45 21.82 10.32 -16.86
N PHE A 46 22.37 9.88 -15.73
CA PHE A 46 21.76 8.82 -14.91
C PHE A 46 21.32 9.30 -13.52
N THR A 47 20.43 8.56 -12.88
CA THR A 47 20.08 8.72 -11.47
C THR A 47 19.82 7.38 -10.83
N GLU A 48 19.92 7.29 -9.51
CA GLU A 48 19.53 6.11 -8.76
C GLU A 48 18.01 6.09 -8.50
N TYR A 49 17.38 4.96 -8.76
CA TYR A 49 15.98 4.71 -8.40
C TYR A 49 15.75 3.23 -8.07
N ASN A 50 15.14 2.95 -6.92
CA ASN A 50 14.90 1.58 -6.42
C ASN A 50 16.16 0.70 -6.50
N CYS A 51 17.32 1.26 -6.10
CA CYS A 51 18.63 0.60 -6.16
C CYS A 51 19.05 0.17 -7.59
N LYS A 52 18.60 0.88 -8.63
CA LYS A 52 19.00 0.68 -10.02
C LYS A 52 19.38 2.02 -10.69
N PRO A 53 20.37 2.04 -11.59
CA PRO A 53 20.66 3.22 -12.41
C PRO A 53 19.58 3.38 -13.50
N VAL A 54 18.95 4.55 -13.57
CA VAL A 54 17.94 4.91 -14.57
C VAL A 54 18.41 6.10 -15.39
N CYS A 55 18.30 6.00 -16.72
CA CYS A 55 18.66 7.08 -17.63
C CYS A 55 17.62 8.21 -17.57
N LEU A 56 18.08 9.44 -17.41
CA LEU A 56 17.25 10.65 -17.35
C LEU A 56 16.71 11.10 -18.72
N ILE A 57 17.26 10.58 -19.83
CA ILE A 57 16.86 10.95 -21.19
C ILE A 57 15.71 10.05 -21.67
N CYS A 58 15.80 8.74 -21.42
CA CYS A 58 14.85 7.75 -21.95
C CYS A 58 14.10 6.94 -20.88
N ASN A 59 14.34 7.19 -19.59
CA ASN A 59 13.74 6.48 -18.46
C ASN A 59 14.01 4.96 -18.40
N GLU A 60 14.94 4.44 -19.19
CA GLU A 60 15.32 3.03 -19.13
C GLU A 60 16.27 2.74 -17.96
N ALA A 61 16.08 1.58 -17.32
CA ALA A 61 16.94 1.09 -16.25
C ALA A 61 18.08 0.22 -16.78
N VAL A 62 19.27 0.39 -16.20
CA VAL A 62 20.44 -0.46 -16.43
C VAL A 62 20.61 -1.40 -15.22
N VAL A 63 21.10 -2.62 -15.45
CA VAL A 63 21.08 -3.68 -14.44
C VAL A 63 22.08 -3.45 -13.30
N VAL A 64 23.21 -2.80 -13.58
CA VAL A 64 24.33 -2.68 -12.62
C VAL A 64 24.94 -1.28 -12.66
N PHE A 65 25.24 -0.74 -11.49
CA PHE A 65 26.03 0.49 -11.29
C PHE A 65 27.51 0.30 -11.70
N LYS A 66 27.77 0.30 -13.01
CA LYS A 66 29.13 0.28 -13.58
C LYS A 66 29.27 1.39 -14.61
N ASP A 67 30.33 2.18 -14.49
CA ASP A 67 30.63 3.29 -15.43
C ASP A 67 30.54 2.84 -16.89
N PHE A 68 31.16 1.70 -17.22
CA PHE A 68 31.10 1.08 -18.56
C PHE A 68 29.66 0.84 -19.05
N ASN A 69 28.76 0.36 -18.19
CA ASN A 69 27.38 0.08 -18.58
C ASN A 69 26.60 1.36 -18.88
N LEU A 70 26.81 2.40 -18.05
CA LEU A 70 26.16 3.70 -18.20
C LEU A 70 26.71 4.44 -19.44
N ALA A 71 28.04 4.42 -19.63
CA ALA A 71 28.71 4.98 -20.79
C ALA A 71 28.26 4.28 -22.08
N ARG A 72 28.21 2.94 -22.09
CA ARG A 72 27.71 2.16 -23.23
C ARG A 72 26.26 2.52 -23.56
N HIS A 73 25.39 2.61 -22.56
CA HIS A 73 24.00 3.03 -22.77
C HIS A 73 23.96 4.42 -23.42
N PHE A 74 24.68 5.40 -22.86
CA PHE A 74 24.71 6.75 -23.39
C PHE A 74 25.24 6.81 -24.83
N ASN A 75 26.35 6.13 -25.12
CA ASN A 75 26.96 6.14 -26.44
C ASN A 75 26.13 5.39 -27.50
N THR A 76 25.42 4.34 -27.12
CA THR A 76 24.61 3.56 -28.08
C THR A 76 23.25 4.20 -28.36
N LYS A 77 22.61 4.80 -27.35
CA LYS A 77 21.25 5.35 -27.47
C LYS A 77 21.21 6.87 -27.65
N HIS A 78 22.18 7.58 -27.09
CA HIS A 78 22.15 9.04 -26.98
C HIS A 78 23.32 9.75 -27.68
N SER A 79 24.21 9.03 -28.38
CA SER A 79 25.35 9.64 -29.10
C SER A 79 24.95 10.62 -30.20
N LYS A 80 23.79 10.42 -30.83
CA LYS A 80 23.26 11.30 -31.89
C LYS A 80 22.35 12.42 -31.36
N THR A 81 22.25 12.56 -30.05
CA THR A 81 21.36 13.56 -29.42
C THR A 81 22.13 14.82 -29.06
N LYS A 82 21.42 15.92 -28.82
CA LYS A 82 22.01 17.18 -28.32
C LYS A 82 22.86 16.99 -27.06
N TYR A 83 22.57 15.97 -26.25
CA TYR A 83 23.27 15.69 -24.99
C TYR A 83 24.72 15.24 -25.18
N ALA A 84 25.07 14.69 -26.36
CA ALA A 84 26.44 14.26 -26.65
C ALA A 84 27.38 15.43 -26.96
N VAL A 85 26.85 16.51 -27.53
CA VAL A 85 27.62 17.68 -28.01
C VAL A 85 27.74 18.79 -26.95
N MET A 86 26.93 18.72 -25.89
CA MET A 86 26.94 19.69 -24.79
C MET A 86 28.27 19.72 -24.03
N ASN A 87 28.65 20.91 -23.58
CA ASN A 87 29.76 21.07 -22.64
C ASN A 87 29.37 20.61 -21.22
N ASP A 88 30.36 20.46 -20.33
CA ASP A 88 30.12 19.91 -18.99
C ASP A 88 29.22 20.80 -18.12
N ALA A 89 29.26 22.12 -18.29
CA ALA A 89 28.39 23.05 -17.57
C ALA A 89 26.93 22.89 -18.01
N GLU A 90 26.67 22.82 -19.31
CA GLU A 90 25.36 22.58 -19.90
C GLU A 90 24.80 21.21 -19.50
N LYS A 91 25.65 20.17 -19.47
CA LYS A 91 25.26 18.82 -19.04
C LYS A 91 24.80 18.82 -17.59
N LYS A 92 25.50 19.51 -16.68
CA LYS A 92 25.10 19.63 -15.28
C LYS A 92 23.73 20.29 -15.14
N ILE A 93 23.49 21.41 -15.83
CA ILE A 93 22.20 22.11 -15.80
C ILE A 93 21.08 21.22 -16.35
N ASN A 94 21.31 20.57 -17.50
CA ASN A 94 20.31 19.69 -18.12
C ASN A 94 20.02 18.46 -17.26
N ALA A 95 21.03 17.84 -16.65
CA ALA A 95 20.84 16.70 -15.75
C ALA A 95 19.97 17.08 -14.55
N GLU A 96 20.20 18.23 -13.93
CA GLU A 96 19.37 18.72 -12.82
C GLU A 96 17.94 19.05 -13.25
N ASN A 97 17.77 19.66 -14.43
CA ASN A 97 16.44 19.92 -14.98
C ASN A 97 15.67 18.62 -15.27
N LEU A 98 16.33 17.64 -15.89
CA LEU A 98 15.71 16.33 -16.15
C LEU A 98 15.38 15.58 -14.86
N LYS A 99 16.27 15.62 -13.85
CA LYS A 99 15.99 15.07 -12.51
C LYS A 99 14.73 15.70 -11.91
N LYS A 100 14.60 17.03 -11.97
CA LYS A 100 13.41 17.75 -11.48
C LYS A 100 12.15 17.35 -12.24
N THR A 101 12.19 17.31 -13.57
CA THR A 101 11.04 16.90 -14.40
C THR A 101 10.59 15.48 -14.06
N ILE A 102 11.53 14.53 -14.00
CA ILE A 102 11.23 13.12 -13.66
C ILE A 102 10.70 13.01 -12.23
N SER A 103 11.26 13.77 -11.28
CA SER A 103 10.77 13.80 -9.90
C SER A 103 9.32 14.29 -9.82
N VAL A 104 8.99 15.38 -10.51
CA VAL A 104 7.62 15.91 -10.58
C VAL A 104 6.66 14.87 -11.18
N GLN A 105 7.03 14.26 -12.31
CA GLN A 105 6.23 13.19 -12.93
C GLN A 105 5.99 12.03 -11.96
N ARG A 106 7.05 11.55 -11.29
CA ARG A 106 6.95 10.46 -10.31
C ARG A 106 6.09 10.83 -9.09
N ASN A 107 6.22 12.05 -8.58
CA ASN A 107 5.48 12.52 -7.41
C ASN A 107 3.97 12.49 -7.64
N VAL A 108 3.49 12.71 -8.87
CA VAL A 108 2.07 12.56 -9.20
C VAL A 108 1.59 11.12 -8.98
N PHE A 109 2.32 10.13 -9.53
CA PHE A 109 1.98 8.72 -9.36
C PHE A 109 2.09 8.24 -7.92
N ILE A 110 3.13 8.67 -7.21
CA ILE A 110 3.32 8.34 -5.79
C ILE A 110 2.14 8.89 -4.98
N LYS A 111 1.78 10.17 -5.17
CA LYS A 111 0.67 10.82 -4.48
C LYS A 111 -0.65 10.08 -4.74
N GLN A 112 -0.94 9.74 -6.00
CA GLN A 112 -2.14 8.98 -6.36
C GLN A 112 -2.17 7.61 -5.67
N ASN A 113 -1.06 6.87 -5.69
CA ASN A 113 -0.98 5.56 -5.03
C ASN A 113 -1.15 5.67 -3.51
N THR A 114 -0.57 6.69 -2.87
CA THR A 114 -0.76 6.94 -1.43
C THR A 114 -2.21 7.25 -1.09
N THR A 115 -2.89 8.07 -1.89
CA THR A 115 -4.32 8.36 -1.70
C THR A 115 -5.18 7.12 -1.88
N GLN A 116 -4.88 6.29 -2.88
CA GLN A 116 -5.60 5.03 -3.11
C GLN A 116 -5.43 4.04 -1.95
N LYS A 117 -4.22 3.92 -1.41
CA LYS A 117 -3.94 3.11 -0.21
C LYS A 117 -4.72 3.63 1.00
N ALA A 118 -4.72 4.95 1.23
CA ALA A 118 -5.45 5.57 2.32
C ALA A 118 -6.96 5.34 2.20
N SER A 119 -7.53 5.52 1.00
CA SER A 119 -8.95 5.25 0.71
C SER A 119 -9.31 3.78 0.96
N THR A 120 -8.46 2.85 0.52
CA THR A 120 -8.64 1.42 0.74
C THR A 120 -8.65 1.09 2.22
N LEU A 121 -7.68 1.61 2.99
CA LEU A 121 -7.57 1.41 4.43
C LEU A 121 -8.78 1.99 5.19
N ALA A 122 -9.19 3.22 4.87
CA ALA A 122 -10.39 3.83 5.43
C ALA A 122 -11.64 2.97 5.18
N GLY A 123 -11.71 2.38 3.98
CA GLY A 123 -12.76 1.46 3.60
C GLY A 123 -12.81 0.18 4.45
N TYR A 124 -11.65 -0.41 4.75
CA TYR A 124 -11.55 -1.56 5.67
C TYR A 124 -11.94 -1.19 7.10
N VAL A 125 -11.54 0.00 7.57
CA VAL A 125 -11.91 0.49 8.91
C VAL A 125 -13.44 0.63 9.04
N VAL A 126 -14.11 1.17 8.03
CA VAL A 126 -15.58 1.28 8.03
C VAL A 126 -16.23 -0.10 8.00
N ALA A 127 -15.78 -1.01 7.13
CA ALA A 127 -16.31 -2.37 7.04
C ALA A 127 -16.16 -3.13 8.37
N TYR A 128 -15.01 -3.03 9.03
CA TYR A 128 -14.79 -3.59 10.36
C TYR A 128 -15.75 -3.01 11.40
N LYS A 129 -15.97 -1.69 11.41
CA LYS A 129 -16.93 -1.06 12.34
C LYS A 129 -18.36 -1.53 12.10
N ILE A 130 -18.78 -1.70 10.85
CA ILE A 130 -20.10 -2.23 10.49
C ILE A 130 -20.25 -3.65 11.05
N ALA A 131 -19.29 -4.53 10.77
CA ALA A 131 -19.31 -5.91 11.26
C ALA A 131 -19.29 -5.99 12.80
N LYS A 132 -18.40 -5.24 13.47
CA LYS A 132 -18.26 -5.23 14.93
C LYS A 132 -19.55 -4.83 15.66
N ASN A 133 -20.33 -3.94 15.06
CA ASN A 133 -21.59 -3.44 15.62
C ASN A 133 -22.83 -4.18 15.09
N ASN A 134 -22.65 -5.28 14.34
CA ASN A 134 -23.72 -6.06 13.70
C ASN A 134 -24.69 -5.19 12.88
N LYS A 135 -24.14 -4.23 12.14
CA LYS A 135 -24.91 -3.34 11.28
C LYS A 135 -25.09 -3.97 9.88
N PRO A 136 -26.21 -3.71 9.17
CA PRO A 136 -26.39 -4.17 7.80
C PRO A 136 -25.27 -3.70 6.88
N TYR A 137 -24.88 -4.51 5.90
CA TYR A 137 -23.77 -4.15 4.99
C TYR A 137 -24.10 -2.96 4.08
N SER A 138 -25.39 -2.66 3.86
CA SER A 138 -25.84 -1.45 3.17
C SER A 138 -25.55 -0.16 3.94
N GLU A 139 -25.27 -0.22 5.24
CA GLU A 139 -24.91 0.97 6.04
C GLU A 139 -23.63 1.65 5.54
N GLY A 140 -22.81 0.95 4.74
CA GLY A 140 -21.64 1.57 4.09
C GLY A 140 -22.00 2.78 3.23
N GLU A 141 -23.12 2.71 2.49
CA GLU A 141 -23.59 3.80 1.62
C GLU A 141 -24.07 4.98 2.45
N PHE A 142 -24.90 4.73 3.48
CA PHE A 142 -25.34 5.76 4.41
C PHE A 142 -24.15 6.47 5.09
N VAL A 143 -23.16 5.73 5.58
CA VAL A 143 -21.95 6.31 6.19
C VAL A 143 -21.19 7.20 5.21
N LYS A 144 -21.16 6.84 3.93
CA LYS A 144 -20.53 7.66 2.88
C LYS A 144 -21.27 8.97 2.68
N ASP A 145 -22.59 8.90 2.57
CA ASP A 145 -23.45 10.07 2.38
C ASP A 145 -23.39 11.04 3.56
N CYS A 146 -23.35 10.52 4.79
CA CYS A 146 -23.13 11.33 5.99
C CYS A 146 -21.80 12.08 5.92
N LYS A 147 -20.70 11.41 5.55
CA LYS A 147 -19.37 12.05 5.49
C LYS A 147 -19.30 13.14 4.42
N VAL A 148 -19.86 12.89 3.25
CA VAL A 148 -19.90 13.88 2.17
C VAL A 148 -20.76 15.08 2.58
N SER A 149 -21.93 14.84 3.17
CA SER A 149 -22.82 15.90 3.64
C SER A 149 -22.18 16.75 4.74
N MET A 150 -21.54 16.11 5.73
CA MET A 150 -20.77 16.82 6.76
C MET A 150 -19.65 17.66 6.14
N SER A 151 -18.89 17.13 5.19
CA SER A 151 -17.77 17.85 4.57
C SER A 151 -18.20 19.09 3.79
N LYS A 152 -19.39 19.04 3.17
CA LYS A 152 -20.00 20.20 2.50
C LYS A 152 -20.36 21.32 3.47
N ILE A 153 -20.83 20.97 4.67
CA ILE A 153 -21.23 21.93 5.71
C ILE A 153 -20.02 22.51 6.44
N PHE A 154 -19.05 21.66 6.81
CA PHE A 154 -17.86 22.07 7.57
C PHE A 154 -16.80 22.84 6.75
N LEU A 155 -17.15 23.36 5.56
CA LEU A 155 -16.27 24.16 4.70
C LEU A 155 -14.93 23.48 4.36
N CYS A 156 -14.91 22.14 4.23
CA CYS A 156 -13.73 21.39 3.77
C CYS A 156 -13.96 20.80 2.36
N PRO A 157 -14.15 21.62 1.30
CA PRO A 157 -14.46 21.13 -0.04
C PRO A 157 -13.30 20.33 -0.64
N GLU A 158 -12.06 20.59 -0.20
CA GLU A 158 -10.86 19.87 -0.61
C GLU A 158 -10.90 18.37 -0.28
N LYS A 159 -11.60 17.98 0.79
CA LYS A 159 -11.66 16.59 1.28
C LYS A 159 -12.82 15.78 0.72
N ILE A 160 -13.79 16.42 0.09
CA ILE A 160 -14.98 15.74 -0.48
C ILE A 160 -14.56 14.62 -1.45
N LYS A 161 -13.62 14.91 -2.36
CA LYS A 161 -13.11 13.93 -3.33
C LYS A 161 -12.44 12.73 -2.66
N GLU A 162 -11.77 12.94 -1.53
CA GLU A 162 -11.14 11.85 -0.76
C GLU A 162 -12.22 10.93 -0.17
N PHE A 163 -13.31 11.48 0.39
CA PHE A 163 -14.43 10.68 0.91
C PHE A 163 -15.20 9.94 -0.18
N GLU A 164 -15.43 10.61 -1.32
CA GLU A 164 -16.10 10.01 -2.48
C GLU A 164 -15.28 8.86 -3.09
N SER A 165 -13.96 8.96 -3.05
CA SER A 165 -13.08 7.89 -3.53
C SER A 165 -13.19 6.60 -2.73
N VAL A 166 -13.71 6.64 -1.50
CA VAL A 166 -13.89 5.43 -0.68
C VAL A 166 -15.09 4.65 -1.19
N SER A 167 -14.84 3.47 -1.76
CA SER A 167 -15.89 2.55 -2.16
C SER A 167 -16.50 1.88 -0.92
N LEU A 168 -17.78 2.14 -0.64
CA LEU A 168 -18.52 1.57 0.50
C LEU A 168 -19.85 0.92 0.07
N SER A 169 -19.95 0.48 -1.19
CA SER A 169 -21.11 -0.30 -1.64
C SER A 169 -21.29 -1.56 -0.80
N ARG A 170 -22.53 -2.05 -0.70
CA ARG A 170 -22.83 -3.31 0.01
C ARG A 170 -21.86 -4.43 -0.39
N LYS A 171 -21.64 -4.62 -1.69
CA LYS A 171 -20.73 -5.65 -2.23
C LYS A 171 -19.29 -5.45 -1.75
N THR A 172 -18.78 -4.22 -1.80
CA THR A 172 -17.42 -3.91 -1.33
C THR A 172 -17.28 -4.16 0.17
N VAL A 173 -18.28 -3.78 0.96
CA VAL A 173 -18.28 -4.00 2.41
C VAL A 173 -18.25 -5.50 2.72
N THR A 174 -19.07 -6.32 2.05
CA THR A 174 -19.05 -7.78 2.18
C THR A 174 -17.66 -8.35 1.89
N THR A 175 -17.10 -8.07 0.72
CA THR A 175 -15.76 -8.59 0.34
C THR A 175 -14.68 -8.20 1.35
N ARG A 176 -14.73 -6.97 1.88
CA ARG A 176 -13.76 -6.54 2.90
C ARG A 176 -13.96 -7.25 4.24
N ILE A 177 -15.20 -7.50 4.65
CA ILE A 177 -15.50 -8.28 5.86
C ILE A 177 -15.00 -9.72 5.69
N ASP A 178 -15.21 -10.34 4.54
CA ASP A 178 -14.72 -11.69 4.24
C ASP A 178 -13.19 -11.76 4.27
N ALA A 179 -12.52 -10.75 3.71
CA ALA A 179 -11.06 -10.63 3.76
C ALA A 179 -10.55 -10.45 5.21
N ILE A 180 -11.23 -9.63 6.03
CA ILE A 180 -10.91 -9.48 7.45
C ILE A 180 -11.08 -10.82 8.17
N ALA A 181 -12.21 -11.51 7.97
CA ALA A 181 -12.50 -12.80 8.57
C ALA A 181 -11.44 -13.84 8.19
N SER A 182 -11.09 -13.93 6.91
CA SER A 182 -10.07 -14.84 6.40
C SER A 182 -8.70 -14.57 7.03
N ASN A 183 -8.30 -13.30 7.11
CA ASN A 183 -7.04 -12.92 7.76
C ASN A 183 -7.04 -13.28 9.26
N LEU A 184 -8.16 -13.03 9.97
CA LEU A 184 -8.30 -13.42 11.37
C LEU A 184 -8.20 -14.95 11.53
N SER A 185 -8.81 -15.73 10.65
CA SER A 185 -8.69 -17.19 10.67
C SER A 185 -7.25 -17.67 10.45
N ILE A 186 -6.49 -17.03 9.55
CA ILE A 186 -5.07 -17.36 9.33
C ILE A 186 -4.25 -17.06 10.59
N GLN A 187 -4.38 -15.86 11.16
CA GLN A 187 -3.67 -15.48 12.38
C GLN A 187 -4.03 -16.38 13.56
N PHE A 188 -5.31 -16.77 13.65
CA PHE A 188 -5.78 -17.69 14.68
C PHE A 188 -5.17 -19.08 14.53
N ARG A 189 -5.14 -19.65 13.31
CA ARG A 189 -4.49 -20.95 13.04
C ARG A 189 -3.00 -20.93 13.41
N GLN A 190 -2.27 -19.90 12.99
CA GLN A 190 -0.85 -19.73 13.34
C GLN A 190 -0.66 -19.62 14.87
N SER A 191 -1.61 -19.03 15.59
CA SER A 191 -1.55 -18.99 17.04
C SER A 191 -1.82 -20.35 17.68
N ILE A 192 -2.74 -21.14 17.13
CA ILE A 192 -3.08 -22.48 17.64
C ILE A 192 -1.88 -23.43 17.55
N GLU A 193 -1.09 -23.35 16.48
CA GLU A 193 0.12 -24.18 16.32
C GLU A 193 1.13 -24.02 17.47
N ASN A 194 1.09 -22.88 18.16
CA ASN A 194 1.97 -22.58 19.30
C ASN A 194 1.35 -22.96 20.66
N PHE A 195 0.11 -23.43 20.71
CA PHE A 195 -0.57 -23.75 21.97
C PHE A 195 -0.22 -25.15 22.44
N LYS A 196 0.27 -25.26 23.67
CA LYS A 196 0.57 -26.57 24.31
C LYS A 196 -0.69 -27.28 24.81
N TYR A 197 -1.69 -26.51 25.22
CA TYR A 197 -2.96 -27.00 25.74
C TYR A 197 -4.09 -26.10 25.26
N PHE A 198 -5.24 -26.68 24.97
CA PHE A 198 -6.47 -25.94 24.70
C PHE A 198 -7.67 -26.75 25.22
N SER A 199 -8.73 -26.05 25.60
CA SER A 199 -10.01 -26.64 25.96
C SER A 199 -11.09 -26.05 25.07
N VAL A 200 -11.98 -26.91 24.56
CA VAL A 200 -13.14 -26.48 23.77
C VAL A 200 -14.39 -26.84 24.55
N THR A 201 -15.28 -25.88 24.74
CA THR A 201 -16.60 -26.09 25.35
C THR A 201 -17.65 -26.00 24.25
N MET A 202 -18.53 -27.00 24.18
CA MET A 202 -19.69 -26.99 23.31
C MET A 202 -20.89 -26.51 24.13
N ASP A 203 -21.57 -25.47 23.65
CA ASP A 203 -22.77 -24.90 24.26
C ASP A 203 -23.96 -25.21 23.34
N GLU A 204 -24.94 -25.93 23.87
CA GLU A 204 -26.15 -26.32 23.14
C GLU A 204 -27.23 -25.27 23.44
N SER A 205 -27.67 -24.56 22.39
CA SER A 205 -28.76 -23.60 22.52
C SER A 205 -30.04 -24.18 21.93
N THR A 206 -31.17 -24.01 22.62
CA THR A 206 -32.50 -24.27 22.08
C THR A 206 -32.99 -23.07 21.28
N ASP A 207 -33.60 -23.33 20.11
CA ASP A 207 -34.27 -22.28 19.35
C ASP A 207 -35.65 -21.93 19.92
N ARG A 208 -36.36 -21.00 19.27
CA ARG A 208 -37.70 -20.56 19.71
C ARG A 208 -38.76 -21.67 19.61
N SER A 209 -38.47 -22.74 18.89
CA SER A 209 -39.30 -23.94 18.73
C SER A 209 -38.87 -25.07 19.66
N ASP A 210 -38.04 -24.77 20.67
CA ASP A 210 -37.50 -25.71 21.66
C ASP A 210 -36.75 -26.88 21.02
N THR A 211 -36.23 -26.65 19.81
CA THR A 211 -35.42 -27.64 19.09
C THR A 211 -33.95 -27.35 19.40
N ALA A 212 -33.25 -28.38 19.88
CA ALA A 212 -31.81 -28.36 20.06
C ALA A 212 -31.11 -28.03 18.74
N GLN A 213 -30.32 -26.96 18.71
CA GLN A 213 -29.46 -26.62 17.58
C GLN A 213 -28.00 -26.81 17.98
N LEU A 214 -27.44 -27.97 17.62
CA LEU A 214 -26.02 -28.31 17.70
C LEU A 214 -25.25 -27.70 16.52
#